data_AF-A0A1G5UNL8-F1
#
_entry.id   AF-A0A1G5UNL8-F1
#
_cell.length_a   1.000
_cell.length_b   1.000
_cell.length_c   1.000
_cell.angle_alpha   90.00
_cell.angle_beta   90.00
_cell.angle_gamma   90.00
#
_symmetry.space_group_name_H-M   'P 1'
#
loop_
_entity.id
_entity.type
_entity.pdbx_description
1 polymer ?
#
loop_
_entity_poly.entity_id
_entity_poly.type
_entity_poly.pdbx_seq_one_letter_code
_entity_poly.pdbx_strand_id
1 'polypeptide(L)' 'MSETDPDLEATAERLMERLSGFAQGIGMSGTEARQIIDRVIASEPSAGDGDLMAKARTWMLIALG' A
#
# COMPACT_ATOMS: atom_id res chain seq x y z
N MET A 1 13.87 9.05 16.00
CA MET A 1 12.50 8.52 16.02
C MET A 1 11.84 9.10 14.80
N SER A 2 11.57 8.30 13.76
CA SER A 2 10.81 8.83 12.61
C SER A 2 9.39 9.06 13.12
N GLU A 3 9.02 10.33 13.26
CA GLU A 3 7.61 10.73 13.35
C GLU A 3 6.99 10.29 12.03
N THR A 4 6.33 9.14 12.03
CA THR A 4 5.48 8.77 10.90
C THR A 4 4.38 9.81 10.85
N ASP A 5 4.35 10.58 9.78
CA ASP A 5 3.32 11.57 9.55
C ASP A 5 1.95 10.89 9.69
N PRO A 6 1.08 11.33 10.61
CA PRO A 6 -0.19 10.67 10.90
C PRO A 6 -1.09 10.57 9.66
N ASP A 7 -0.92 11.46 8.69
CA ASP A 7 -1.67 11.41 7.43
C ASP A 7 -1.20 10.25 6.55
N LEU A 8 0.09 9.90 6.57
CA LEU A 8 0.62 8.77 5.82
C LEU A 8 0.18 7.44 6.44
N GLU A 9 0.16 7.35 7.76
CA GLU A 9 -0.34 6.14 8.46
C GLU A 9 -1.83 5.94 8.20
N ALA A 10 -2.63 7.00 8.31
CA ALA A 10 -4.05 6.95 8.00
C ALA A 10 -4.30 6.56 6.53
N THR A 11 -3.44 7.03 5.61
CA THR A 11 -3.52 6.66 4.19
C THR A 11 -3.18 5.19 3.98
N ALA A 12 -2.14 4.68 4.64
CA ALA A 12 -1.75 3.28 4.55
C ALA A 12 -2.84 2.34 5.09
N GLU A 13 -3.49 2.68 6.20
CA GLU A 13 -4.61 1.92 6.74
C GLU A 13 -5.81 1.90 5.78
N ARG A 14 -6.19 3.05 5.21
CA ARG A 14 -7.27 3.11 4.18
C ARG A 14 -6.95 2.26 2.96
N LEU A 15 -5.69 2.26 2.51
CA LEU A 15 -5.25 1.42 1.40
C LEU A 15 -5.27 -0.06 1.77
N MET A 16 -4.83 -0.42 2.99
CA MET A 16 -4.83 -1.79 3.50
C MET A 16 -6.24 -2.37 3.56
N GLU A 17 -7.21 -1.64 4.10
CA GLU A 17 -8.61 -2.09 4.13
C GLU A 17 -9.11 -2.45 2.73
N ARG A 18 -8.80 -1.60 1.74
CA ARG A 18 -9.25 -1.76 0.35
C ARG A 18 -8.51 -2.84 -0.44
N LEU A 19 -7.21 -3.00 -0.19
CA LEU A 19 -6.35 -3.91 -0.94
C LEU A 19 -6.20 -5.28 -0.28
N SER A 20 -6.61 -5.45 0.98
CA SER A 20 -6.53 -6.72 1.72
C SER A 20 -7.16 -7.90 0.96
N GLY A 21 -8.37 -7.73 0.43
CA GLY A 21 -9.05 -8.76 -0.36
C GLY A 21 -8.34 -9.07 -1.69
N PHE A 22 -7.70 -8.07 -2.30
CA PHE A 22 -6.89 -8.29 -3.50
C PHE A 22 -5.61 -9.06 -3.18
N ALA A 23 -4.87 -8.65 -2.14
CA ALA A 23 -3.67 -9.33 -1.67
C ALA A 23 -3.94 -10.79 -1.32
N GLN A 24 -5.04 -11.07 -0.59
CA GLN A 24 -5.46 -12.43 -0.29
C GLN A 24 -5.81 -13.23 -1.57
N GLY A 25 -6.51 -12.61 -2.52
CA GLY A 25 -6.88 -13.24 -3.79
C GLY A 25 -5.70 -13.65 -4.66
N ILE A 26 -4.54 -13.03 -4.46
CA ILE A 26 -3.30 -13.35 -5.18
C ILE A 26 -2.30 -14.14 -4.31
N GLY A 27 -2.68 -14.55 -3.10
CA GLY A 27 -1.85 -15.32 -2.18
C GLY A 27 -0.78 -14.51 -1.42
N MET A 28 -0.86 -13.18 -1.45
CA MET A 28 0.06 -12.29 -0.75
C MET A 28 -0.38 -12.07 0.71
N SER A 29 0.59 -12.07 1.64
CA SER A 29 0.32 -11.81 3.05
C SER A 29 -0.03 -10.33 3.29
N GLY A 30 -0.80 -10.06 4.36
CA GLY A 30 -1.10 -8.68 4.77
C GLY A 30 0.16 -7.87 5.10
N THR A 31 1.20 -8.52 5.62
CA THR A 31 2.49 -7.87 5.92
C THR A 31 3.22 -7.44 4.65
N GLU A 32 3.29 -8.30 3.64
CA GLU A 32 3.89 -7.94 2.34
C GLU A 32 3.10 -6.83 1.64
N ALA A 33 1.76 -6.93 1.68
CA ALA A 33 0.89 -5.90 1.14
C ALA A 33 1.14 -4.54 1.81
N ARG A 34 1.25 -4.52 3.14
CA ARG A 34 1.55 -3.30 3.91
C ARG A 34 2.91 -2.71 3.52
N GLN A 35 3.95 -3.53 3.41
CA GLN A 35 5.27 -3.06 2.99
C GLN A 35 5.27 -2.43 1.59
N ILE A 36 4.47 -2.97 0.66
CA ILE A 36 4.33 -2.40 -0.69
C ILE A 36 3.59 -1.06 -0.61
N ILE A 37 2.51 -0.98 0.16
CA ILE A 37 1.74 0.26 0.36
C ILE A 37 2.63 1.35 0.97
N ASP A 38 3.40 1.04 2.02
CA ASP A 38 4.31 1.99 2.66
C ASP A 38 5.36 2.52 1.67
N ARG A 39 5.91 1.65 0.81
CA ARG A 39 6.86 2.06 -0.25
C ARG A 39 6.22 2.97 -1.28
N VAL A 40 4.98 2.69 -1.69
CA VAL A 40 4.26 3.52 -2.67
C VAL A 40 3.97 4.90 -2.09
N ILE A 41 3.49 4.97 -0.85
CA ILE A 41 3.25 6.23 -0.13
C ILE A 41 4.55 7.03 0.03
N ALA A 42 5.64 6.38 0.45
CA ALA A 42 6.94 7.03 0.61
C ALA A 42 7.51 7.54 -0.72
N SER A 43 7.22 6.86 -1.84
CA SER A 43 7.68 7.28 -3.17
C SER A 43 6.89 8.46 -3.73
N GLU A 44 5.62 8.60 -3.34
CA GLU A 44 4.71 9.62 -3.87
C GLU A 44 3.79 10.20 -2.78
N PRO A 45 4.35 10.92 -1.79
CA PRO A 45 3.60 11.37 -0.61
C PRO A 45 2.50 12.39 -0.93
N SER A 46 2.53 13.01 -2.10
CA SER A 46 1.51 13.97 -2.56
C SER A 46 0.46 13.36 -3.49
N ALA A 47 0.56 12.07 -3.82
CA ALA A 47 -0.43 11.41 -4.67
C ALA A 47 -1.73 11.15 -3.91
N GLY A 48 -2.87 11.20 -4.61
CA GLY A 48 -4.15 10.86 -4.00
C GLY A 48 -4.31 9.36 -3.78
N ASP A 49 -5.19 8.99 -2.84
CA ASP A 49 -5.49 7.58 -2.50
C ASP A 49 -5.74 6.69 -3.74
N GLY A 50 -6.40 7.21 -4.78
CA GLY A 50 -6.69 6.47 -6.02
C GLY A 50 -5.44 6.10 -6.82
N ASP A 51 -4.50 7.03 -6.95
CA ASP A 51 -3.23 6.80 -7.66
C ASP A 51 -2.32 5.86 -6.86
N LEU A 52 -2.26 6.08 -5.54
CA LEU A 52 -1.54 5.21 -4.61
C LEU A 52 -2.09 3.78 -4.65
N MET A 53 -3.41 3.61 -4.67
CA MET A 53 -4.06 2.30 -4.80
C MET A 53 -3.69 1.61 -6.11
N ALA A 54 -3.77 2.32 -7.25
CA ALA A 54 -3.44 1.75 -8.55
C ALA A 54 -1.97 1.29 -8.61
N LYS A 55 -1.06 2.09 -8.05
CA LYS A 55 0.37 1.75 -7.97
C LYS A 55 0.64 0.59 -7.03
N ALA A 56 0.06 0.59 -5.83
CA ALA A 56 0.19 -0.50 -4.88
C ALA A 56 -0.30 -1.82 -5.49
N ARG A 57 -1.45 -1.81 -6.18
CA ARG A 57 -1.97 -3.00 -6.87
C ARG A 57 -1.02 -3.50 -7.96
N THR A 58 -0.45 -2.62 -8.77
CA THR A 58 0.54 -2.98 -9.80
C THR A 58 1.78 -3.60 -9.16
N TRP A 59 2.31 -3.00 -8.09
CA TRP A 59 3.48 -3.53 -7.40
C TRP A 59 3.22 -4.88 -6.74
N MET A 60 2.03 -5.10 -6.18
CA MET A 60 1.62 -6.41 -5.65
C MET A 60 1.62 -7.50 -6.73
N LEU A 61 1.19 -7.19 -7.95
CA LEU A 61 1.25 -8.12 -9.08
C LEU A 61 2.68 -8.40 -9.52
N ILE A 62 3.54 -7.38 -9.56
CA ILE A 62 4.95 -7.52 -9.92
C ILE A 62 5.69 -8.39 -8.89
N ALA A 63 5.40 -8.22 -7.59
CA ALA A 63 6.06 -8.95 -6.53
C ALA A 63 5.75 -10.47 -6.51
N LEU A 64 4.72 -10.92 -7.23
CA LEU A 64 4.42 -12.34 -7.42
C LEU A 64 5.21 -13.00 -8.56
N GLY A 65 5.80 -12.20 -9.45
CA GLY A 65 6.50 -12.64 -10.65
C GLY A 65 7.99 -12.88 -10.44
#